data_AF-A0A1W6C0B8-F1
#
_entry.id   AF-A0A1W6C0B8-F1
#
_cell.length_a   1.000
_cell.length_b   1.000
_cell.length_c   1.000
_cell.angle_alpha   90.00
_cell.angle_beta   90.00
_cell.angle_gamma   90.00
#
_symmetry.space_group_name_H-M   'P 1'
#
loop_
_entity.id
_entity.type
_entity.pdbx_description
1 polymer ?
#
loop_
_entity_poly.entity_id
_entity_poly.type
_entity_poly.pdbx_seq_one_letter_code
_entity_poly.pdbx_strand_id
1 'polypeptide(L)' 'MLNATRPACLTALLLLICGCQSFSTPRIQPVAAVCLPPPAPSAWFMEPRESNLTQRMLNELSPSPMPATKD' A
#
# COMPACT_ATOMS: atom_id res chain seq x y z
N MET A 1 -0.94 -40.98 -34.96
CA MET A 1 -1.15 -39.71 -34.23
C MET A 1 -0.35 -39.62 -32.92
N LEU A 2 0.81 -40.29 -32.79
CA LEU A 2 1.64 -40.24 -31.58
C LEU A 2 2.75 -39.17 -31.62
N ASN A 3 3.06 -38.68 -32.82
CA ASN A 3 4.25 -37.85 -33.06
C ASN A 3 4.01 -36.37 -32.71
N ALA A 4 2.77 -35.90 -32.77
CA ALA A 4 2.38 -34.53 -32.37
C ALA A 4 2.06 -34.41 -30.88
N THR A 5 1.74 -35.53 -30.21
CA THR A 5 1.47 -35.59 -28.77
C THR A 5 2.73 -35.46 -27.93
N ARG A 6 3.86 -35.97 -28.44
CA ARG A 6 5.18 -35.84 -27.79
C ARG A 6 5.66 -34.40 -27.62
N PRO A 7 5.68 -33.54 -28.65
CA PRO A 7 6.13 -32.16 -28.48
C PRO A 7 5.18 -31.36 -27.59
N ALA A 8 3.86 -31.56 -27.70
CA ALA A 8 2.89 -30.92 -26.81
C ALA A 8 3.13 -31.28 -25.34
N CYS A 9 3.42 -32.56 -25.05
CA CYS A 9 3.73 -33.03 -23.71
C CYS A 9 5.06 -32.47 -23.17
N LEU A 10 6.10 -32.41 -24.02
CA LEU A 10 7.39 -31.81 -23.63
C LEU A 10 7.25 -30.31 -23.33
N THR A 11 6.51 -29.57 -24.16
CA THR A 11 6.27 -28.14 -23.93
C THR A 11 5.46 -27.91 -22.65
N ALA A 12 4.41 -28.69 -22.44
CA ALA A 12 3.61 -28.59 -21.21
C ALA A 12 4.44 -28.92 -19.96
N LEU A 13 5.26 -29.96 -20.01
CA LEU A 13 6.13 -30.36 -18.90
C LEU A 13 7.19 -29.30 -18.58
N LEU A 14 7.81 -28.72 -19.61
CA LEU A 14 8.82 -27.68 -19.46
C LEU A 14 8.23 -26.39 -18.84
N LEU A 15 7.04 -25.99 -19.30
CA LEU A 15 6.32 -24.83 -18.76
C LEU A 15 5.89 -25.06 -17.30
N LEU A 16 5.44 -26.27 -16.96
CA LEU A 16 5.07 -26.63 -15.60
C LEU A 16 6.27 -26.53 -14.64
N ILE A 17 7.42 -27.10 -15.02
CA ILE A 17 8.65 -27.06 -14.20
C ILE A 17 9.16 -25.61 -14.05
N CYS A 18 9.14 -24.82 -15.12
CA CYS A 18 9.58 -23.42 -15.10
C CYS A 18 8.68 -22.52 -14.23
N GLY A 19 7.36 -22.72 -14.30
CA GLY A 19 6.38 -22.01 -13.47
C GLY A 19 6.52 -22.35 -11.98
N CYS A 20 6.78 -23.62 -11.65
CA CYS A 20 6.97 -24.06 -10.27
C CYS A 20 8.25 -23.49 -9.62
N GLN A 21 9.32 -23.28 -10.38
CA GLN A 21 10.56 -22.65 -9.89
C GLN A 21 10.34 -21.16 -9.57
N SER A 22 9.51 -20.47 -10.35
CA SER A 22 9.14 -19.06 -10.11
C SER A 22 8.17 -18.89 -8.93
N PHE A 23 7.35 -19.90 -8.64
CA PHE A 23 6.42 -19.88 -7.50
C PHE A 23 7.07 -20.27 -6.17
N SER A 24 8.30 -20.80 -6.20
CA SER A 24 9.18 -20.78 -5.02
C SER A 24 9.64 -19.35 -4.79
N THR A 25 8.70 -18.52 -4.35
CA THR A 25 9.01 -17.21 -3.78
C THR A 25 10.10 -17.47 -2.75
N PRO A 26 11.26 -16.78 -2.79
CA PRO A 26 12.15 -16.76 -1.65
C PRO A 26 11.25 -16.37 -0.50
N ARG A 27 11.05 -17.29 0.46
CA ARG A 27 10.37 -16.95 1.69
C ARG A 27 11.33 -15.96 2.33
N ILE A 28 11.15 -14.68 2.02
CA ILE A 28 11.71 -13.57 2.76
C ILE A 28 11.13 -13.83 4.13
N GLN A 29 11.88 -14.58 4.94
CA GLN A 29 11.57 -14.68 6.35
C GLN A 29 11.56 -13.21 6.76
N PRO A 30 10.42 -12.67 7.22
CA PRO A 30 10.49 -11.40 7.89
C PRO A 30 11.46 -11.69 9.02
N VAL A 31 12.71 -11.24 8.87
CA VAL A 31 13.57 -11.04 10.01
C VAL A 31 12.67 -10.18 10.87
N ALA A 32 12.20 -10.76 11.97
CA ALA A 32 11.55 -10.00 13.00
C ALA A 32 12.66 -9.06 13.46
N ALA A 33 12.75 -7.91 12.77
CA ALA A 33 13.46 -6.78 13.28
C ALA A 33 12.87 -6.65 14.67
N VAL A 34 13.71 -6.86 15.69
CA VAL A 34 13.32 -6.60 17.06
C VAL A 34 13.17 -5.10 17.11
N CYS A 35 12.01 -4.63 16.65
CA CYS A 35 11.69 -3.24 16.54
C CYS A 35 11.64 -2.74 17.97
N LEU A 36 12.57 -1.85 18.30
CA LEU A 36 12.47 -1.12 19.55
C LEU A 36 11.15 -0.35 19.54
N PRO A 37 10.48 -0.23 20.68
CA PRO A 37 9.29 0.60 20.78
C PRO A 37 9.64 2.02 20.28
N PRO A 38 8.72 2.67 19.55
CA PRO A 38 8.94 4.04 19.11
C PRO A 38 9.19 4.93 20.33
N PRO A 39 10.02 5.98 20.19
CA PRO A 39 10.25 6.92 21.27
C PRO A 39 8.92 7.55 21.70
N ALA A 40 8.82 7.91 22.98
CA ALA A 40 7.65 8.62 23.49
C ALA A 40 7.43 9.90 22.67
N PRO A 41 6.18 10.21 22.28
CA PRO A 41 5.89 11.44 21.57
C PRO A 41 6.27 12.63 22.46
N SER A 42 6.77 13.68 21.82
CA SER A 42 7.09 14.93 22.49
C SER A 42 5.86 15.52 23.19
N ALA A 43 6.03 16.06 24.40
CA ALA A 43 4.95 16.52 25.26
C ALA A 43 3.99 17.53 24.57
N TRP A 44 4.49 18.35 23.65
CA TRP A 44 3.68 19.29 22.86
C TRP A 44 2.65 18.62 21.93
N PHE A 45 2.84 17.34 21.60
CA PHE A 45 1.87 16.57 20.81
C PHE A 45 0.64 16.15 21.63
N MET A 46 0.78 16.08 22.96
CA MET A 46 -0.29 15.73 23.90
C MET A 46 -0.99 16.96 24.47
N GLU A 47 -0.60 18.16 24.03
CA GLU A 47 -1.23 19.39 24.46
C GLU A 47 -2.66 19.45 23.89
N PRO A 48 -3.67 19.76 24.72
CA PRO A 48 -5.03 19.93 24.23
C PRO A 48 -5.03 21.01 23.15
N ARG A 49 -5.28 20.62 21.90
CA ARG A 49 -5.49 21.60 20.82
C ARG A 49 -6.65 22.50 21.22
N GLU A 50 -6.52 23.79 20.93
CA GLU A 50 -7.55 24.79 21.22
C GLU A 50 -8.93 24.29 20.82
N SER A 51 -9.93 24.51 21.69
CA SER A 51 -11.32 24.10 21.47
C SER A 51 -11.95 24.69 20.20
N ASN A 52 -11.32 25.71 19.62
CA ASN A 52 -11.73 26.38 18.39
C ASN A 52 -11.10 25.78 17.12
N LEU A 53 -10.22 24.76 17.21
CA LEU A 53 -9.43 24.28 16.07
C LEU A 53 -10.31 23.83 14.91
N THR A 54 -11.38 23.09 15.19
CA THR A 54 -12.35 22.65 14.18
C THR A 54 -13.00 23.84 13.48
N GLN A 55 -13.43 24.85 14.25
CA GLN A 55 -14.08 26.03 13.70
C GLN A 55 -13.11 26.89 12.87
N ARG A 56 -11.85 26.98 13.31
CA ARG A 56 -10.80 27.65 12.56
C ARG A 56 -10.51 26.93 11.25
N MET A 57 -10.34 25.61 11.27
CA MET A 57 -10.11 24.83 10.06
C MET A 57 -11.28 24.96 9.07
N LEU A 58 -12.52 24.96 9.56
CA LEU A 58 -13.69 25.17 8.71
C LEU A 58 -13.70 26.56 8.07
N ASN A 59 -13.32 27.61 8.80
CA ASN A 59 -13.23 28.96 8.23
C ASN A 59 -12.12 29.09 7.18
N GLU A 60 -10.95 28.49 7.42
CA GLU A 60 -9.81 28.52 6.48
C GLU A 60 -10.06 27.68 5.23
N LEU A 61 -10.74 26.54 5.38
CA LEU A 61 -11.03 25.61 4.29
C LEU A 61 -12.33 25.94 3.54
N SER A 62 -13.17 26.82 4.08
CA SER A 62 -14.38 27.24 3.39
C SER A 62 -14.00 28.05 2.15
N PRO A 63 -14.62 27.80 0.99
CA PRO A 63 -14.50 28.70 -0.14
C PRO A 63 -14.95 30.09 0.30
N SER A 64 -14.09 31.09 0.10
CA SER A 64 -14.45 32.49 0.29
C SER A 64 -15.69 32.78 -0.56
N PRO A 65 -16.70 33.51 -0.04
CA PRO A 65 -17.84 33.94 -0.85
C PRO A 65 -17.32 34.79 -2.01
N MET A 66 -17.18 34.18 -3.18
CA MET A 66 -16.94 34.93 -4.41
C MET A 66 -18.27 35.58 -4.78
N PRO A 67 -18.31 36.89 -5.08
CA PRO A 67 -19.53 37.50 -5.58
C PRO A 67 -19.95 36.75 -6.84
N ALA A 68 -21.16 36.19 -6.82
CA ALA A 68 -21.71 35.51 -7.98
C ALA A 68 -21.75 36.50 -9.15
N THR A 69 -21.01 36.21 -10.22
CA THR A 69 -21.16 36.92 -11.49
C THR A 69 -22.60 36.69 -11.94
N LYS A 70 -23.37 37.77 -12.01
CA LYS A 70 -24.75 37.77 -12.47
C LYS A 70 -24.72 37.74 -14.01
N ASP A 71 -25.32 36.71 -14.60
CA ASP A 71 -25.56 36.60 -16.05
C ASP A 71 -26.59 37.64 -16.52
#